data_AF-A0A800MUP5-F1
#
_entry.id   AF-A0A800MUP5-F1
#
_cell.length_a   1.000
_cell.length_b   1.000
_cell.length_c   1.000
_cell.angle_alpha   90.00
_cell.angle_beta   90.00
_cell.angle_gamma   90.00
#
_symmetry.space_group_name_H-M   'P 1'
#
loop_
_entity.id
_entity.type
_entity.pdbx_description
1 polymer ?
#
loop_
_entity_poly.entity_id
_entity_poly.type
_entity_poly.pdbx_seq_one_letter_code
_entity_poly.pdbx_strand_id
1 'polypeptide(L)' 'MYTVLVISIIIVIVVLLLSVITTSKAYQFKHTIDPIDPLPDSGQKQKEALEEQEDNQNRS' A
#
# COMPACT_ATOMS: atom_id res chain seq x y z
N MET A 1 19.69 31.90 30.54
CA MET A 1 18.69 32.15 29.47
C MET A 1 18.99 31.31 28.23
N TYR A 2 20.16 31.49 27.58
CA TYR A 2 20.54 30.70 26.38
C TYR A 2 20.69 29.19 26.60
N THR A 3 21.13 28.77 27.80
CA THR A 3 21.23 27.36 28.17
C THR A 3 19.88 26.65 28.10
N VAL A 4 18.82 27.30 28.59
CA VAL A 4 17.44 26.80 28.53
C VAL A 4 16.96 26.69 27.09
N LEU A 5 17.32 27.68 26.24
CA LEU A 5 17.00 27.67 24.81
C LEU A 5 17.67 26.50 24.09
N VAL A 6 18.95 26.24 24.35
CA VAL A 6 19.68 25.11 23.76
C VAL A 6 19.10 23.77 24.22
N ILE A 7 18.81 23.61 25.51
CA ILE A 7 18.22 22.37 26.05
C ILE A 7 16.83 22.12 25.46
N SER A 8 16.01 23.16 25.29
CA SER A 8 14.69 23.05 24.67
C SER A 8 14.77 22.53 23.23
N ILE A 9 15.69 23.07 22.42
CA ILE A 9 15.89 22.61 21.03
C ILE A 9 16.33 21.15 21.01
N ILE A 10 17.24 20.74 21.89
CA ILE A 10 17.71 19.35 21.98
C ILE A 10 16.53 18.41 22.29
N ILE A 11 15.68 18.75 23.25
CA ILE A 11 14.51 17.94 23.61
C ILE A 11 13.56 17.79 22.41
N VAL A 12 13.30 18.89 21.69
CA VAL A 12 12.43 18.85 20.49
C VAL A 12 13.00 17.93 19.41
N ILE A 13 14.31 17.99 19.14
CA ILE A 13 14.99 17.11 18.18
C ILE A 13 14.83 15.64 18.61
N VAL A 14 15.07 15.34 19.88
CA VAL A 14 14.95 13.97 20.42
C VAL A 14 13.51 13.46 20.28
N VAL A 15 12.52 14.26 20.66
CA VAL A 15 11.09 13.89 20.53
C VAL A 15 10.68 13.71 19.07
N LEU A 16 11.18 14.55 18.15
CA LEU A 16 10.94 14.42 16.71
C LEU A 16 11.51 13.11 16.17
N LEU A 17 12.77 12.79 16.47
CA LEU A 17 13.41 11.55 16.03
C LEU A 17 12.64 10.33 16.54
N LEU A 18 12.29 10.31 17.84
CA LEU A 18 11.49 9.23 18.42
C LEU A 18 10.11 9.10 17.76
N SER A 19 9.45 10.23 17.48
CA SER A 19 8.13 10.25 16.84
C SER A 19 8.17 9.69 15.42
N VAL A 20 9.14 10.13 14.61
CA VAL A 20 9.27 9.68 13.22
C VAL A 20 9.64 8.19 13.16
N ILE A 21 10.54 7.72 14.01
CA ILE A 21 10.93 6.30 14.06
C ILE A 21 9.71 5.43 14.43
N THR A 22 8.97 5.82 15.46
CA THR A 22 7.77 5.08 15.92
C THR A 22 6.69 5.07 14.86
N THR A 23 6.44 6.22 14.24
CA THR A 23 5.43 6.39 13.19
C THR A 23 5.81 5.63 11.92
N SER A 24 7.08 5.66 11.52
CA SER A 24 7.60 4.91 10.37
C SER A 24 7.41 3.40 10.55
N LYS A 25 7.60 2.88 11.78
CA LYS A 25 7.32 1.47 12.10
C LYS A 25 5.84 1.10 11.97
N ALA A 26 4.94 2.01 12.33
CA ALA A 26 3.50 1.82 12.20
C ALA A 26 3.03 1.90 10.73
N TYR A 27 3.60 2.80 9.92
CA TYR A 27 3.33 2.85 8.48
C TYR A 27 3.91 1.64 7.72
N GLN A 28 5.06 1.12 8.16
CA GLN A 28 5.64 -0.12 7.63
C GLN A 28 4.83 -1.35 8.01
N PHE A 29 3.89 -1.23 8.97
CA PHE A 29 2.87 -2.24 9.14
C PHE A 29 1.98 -2.16 7.91
N LYS A 30 2.32 -2.97 6.92
CA LYS A 30 1.50 -3.26 5.76
C LYS A 30 0.09 -3.43 6.32
N HIS A 31 -0.79 -2.49 5.96
CA HIS A 31 -2.18 -2.84 5.85
C HIS A 31 -2.13 -4.06 4.92
N THR A 32 -2.28 -5.27 5.49
CA THR A 32 -2.95 -6.34 4.78
C THR A 32 -4.32 -5.73 4.51
N ILE A 33 -4.38 -4.89 3.46
CA ILE A 33 -5.60 -4.68 2.71
C ILE A 33 -5.89 -6.11 2.31
N ASP A 34 -6.78 -6.75 3.06
CA ASP A 34 -7.25 -8.08 2.72
C ASP A 34 -7.50 -8.03 1.23
N PRO A 35 -6.90 -8.95 0.45
CA PRO A 35 -7.13 -9.00 -0.97
C PRO A 35 -8.65 -8.98 -1.13
N ILE A 36 -9.16 -7.96 -1.82
CA ILE A 36 -10.59 -7.86 -2.04
C ILE A 36 -10.95 -9.14 -2.77
N ASP A 37 -11.69 -10.03 -2.12
CA ASP A 37 -12.09 -11.28 -2.75
C ASP A 37 -12.76 -10.90 -4.07
N PRO A 38 -12.27 -11.41 -5.22
CA PRO A 38 -12.84 -11.04 -6.50
C PRO A 38 -14.31 -11.45 -6.46
N LEU A 39 -15.20 -10.46 -6.61
CA LEU A 39 -16.63 -10.74 -6.74
C LEU A 39 -16.82 -11.76 -7.88
N PRO A 40 -17.72 -12.76 -7.73
CA PRO A 40 -17.88 -13.88 -8.64
C PRO A 40 -18.45 -13.55 -10.04
N ASP A 41 -18.28 -12.32 -10.53
CA ASP A 41 -18.77 -11.87 -11.85
C ASP A 41 -17.67 -11.47 -12.85
N SER A 42 -16.41 -11.35 -12.41
CA SER A 42 -15.30 -10.96 -13.31
C SER A 42 -14.61 -12.14 -14.01
N GLY A 43 -15.13 -13.36 -13.87
CA GLY A 43 -14.56 -14.58 -14.43
C GLY A 43 -15.22 -15.10 -15.72
N GLN A 44 -16.41 -14.63 -16.07
CA GLN A 44 -17.13 -15.12 -17.26
C GLN A 44 -16.78 -14.34 -18.53
N LYS A 45 -16.54 -13.03 -18.42
CA LYS A 45 -16.28 -12.17 -19.59
C LYS A 45 -14.93 -12.40 -20.28
N GLN A 46 -13.96 -13.01 -19.59
CA GLN A 46 -12.67 -13.35 -20.18
C GLN A 46 -12.66 -14.71 -20.87
N LYS A 47 -13.54 -15.65 -20.47
CA LYS A 47 -13.61 -16.99 -21.08
C LYS A 47 -14.34 -16.95 -22.43
N GLU A 48 -15.42 -16.17 -22.53
CA GLU A 48 -16.20 -16.04 -23.77
C GLU A 48 -15.41 -15.33 -24.89
N ALA A 49 -14.57 -14.34 -24.54
CA ALA A 49 -13.74 -13.62 -25.52
C ALA A 49 -12.54 -14.44 -26.04
N LEU A 50 -12.04 -15.40 -25.24
CA LEU A 50 -10.96 -16.30 -25.63
C LEU A 50 -11.47 -17.45 -26.52
N GLU A 51 -12.67 -17.97 -26.24
CA GLU A 51 -13.30 -19.04 -27.03
C GLU A 51 -13.79 -18.55 -28.41
N GLU A 52 -14.32 -17.32 -28.53
CA GLU A 52 -14.70 -16.73 -29.83
C GLU A 52 -13.49 -16.45 -30.75
N GLN A 53 -12.32 -16.17 -30.16
CA GLN A 53 -11.12 -15.83 -30.91
C GLN A 53 -10.39 -17.07 -31.44
N GLU A 54 -10.45 -18.21 -30.73
CA GLU A 54 -9.90 -19.49 -31.22
C GLU A 54 -10.75 -20.12 -32.35
N ASP A 55 -12.09 -20.03 -32.32
CA ASP A 55 -12.92 -20.64 -33.38
C ASP A 55 -12.84 -19.86 -34.72
N ASN A 56 -12.61 -18.55 -34.68
CA ASN A 56 -12.46 -17.73 -35.89
C ASN A 56 -11.09 -17.90 -36.57
N GLN A 57 -10.04 -18.20 -35.80
CA GLN A 57 -8.69 -18.42 -36.35
C GLN A 57 -8.53 -19.81 -36.99
N ASN A 58 -9.36 -20.80 -36.61
CA ASN A 58 -9.33 -22.15 -37.16
C ASN A 58 -10.28 -22.35 -38.38
N ARG A 59 -10.99 -21.30 -38.81
CA ARG A 59 -11.88 -21.30 -39.99
C ARG A 59 -11.40 -20.43 -41.16
N SER A 60 -10.22 -19.82 -41.07
CA SER A 60 -9.52 -19.15 -42.19
C SER A 60 -8.41 -20.04 -42.73
#